data_AF-A0ABD6S7U2-F1
#
_entry.id   AF-A0ABD6S7U2-F1
#
_cell.length_a   1.000
_cell.length_b   1.000
_cell.length_c   1.000
_cell.angle_alpha   90.00
_cell.angle_beta   90.00
_cell.angle_gamma   90.00
#
_symmetry.space_group_name_H-M   'P 1'
#
loop_
_entity.id
_entity.type
_entity.pdbx_description
1 polymer ?
#
loop_
_entity_poly.entity_id
_entity_poly.type
_entity_poly.pdbx_seq_one_letter_code
_entity_poly.pdbx_strand_id
1 'polypeptide(L)'
;YLYRAIDSEENTIVFYLSPKRDARAAKHFLKKALASCHATKPRTITADGDKAYPVAIRELEEDKHIPLSMPLRVKKYLNNIIEQDHRFI
;
A
#
# COMPACT_ATOMS: atom_id res chain seq x y z
N TYR A 1 -3.13 0.55 -13.39
CA TYR A 1 -2.72 -0.20 -12.18
C TYR A 1 -3.54 0.26 -10.99
N LEU A 2 -4.28 -0.68 -10.42
CA LEU A 2 -5.11 -0.43 -9.25
C LEU A 2 -4.31 -0.74 -7.98
N TYR A 3 -4.20 0.26 -7.12
CA TYR A 3 -3.68 0.15 -5.77
C TYR A 3 -4.87 0.12 -4.82
N ARG A 4 -4.91 -0.88 -3.95
CA ARG A 4 -5.98 -1.08 -2.96
C ARG A 4 -5.35 -1.35 -1.61
N ALA A 5 -5.78 -0.63 -0.58
CA ALA A 5 -5.42 -0.92 0.79
C ALA A 5 -6.64 -1.50 1.50
N ILE A 6 -6.44 -2.63 2.17
CA ILE A 6 -7.45 -3.27 3.02
C ILE A 6 -6.95 -3.31 4.46
N ASP A 7 -7.86 -3.30 5.42
CA ASP A 7 -7.54 -3.55 6.81
C ASP A 7 -7.43 -5.06 7.11
N SER A 8 -7.23 -5.40 8.38
CA SER A 8 -7.17 -6.81 8.83
C SER A 8 -8.51 -7.54 8.78
N GLU A 9 -9.62 -6.80 8.64
CA GLU A 9 -10.98 -7.33 8.52
C GLU A 9 -11.43 -7.38 7.04
N GLU A 10 -10.48 -7.21 6.10
CA GLU A 10 -10.70 -7.19 4.65
C GLU A 10 -11.54 -6.01 4.14
N ASN A 11 -11.83 -5.02 4.99
CA ASN A 11 -12.52 -3.81 4.56
C ASN A 11 -11.57 -2.95 3.74
N THR A 12 -12.09 -2.34 2.68
CA THR A 12 -11.27 -1.46 1.84
C THR A 12 -11.15 -0.08 2.48
N ILE A 13 -9.91 0.32 2.74
CA ILE A 13 -9.58 1.64 3.29
C ILE A 13 -9.54 2.67 2.16
N VAL A 14 -8.82 2.35 1.06
CA VAL A 14 -8.65 3.28 -0.05
C VAL A 14 -8.33 2.57 -1.36
N PHE A 15 -8.81 3.16 -2.45
CA PHE A 15 -8.41 2.83 -3.82
C PHE A 15 -7.65 4.00 -4.45
N TYR A 16 -6.68 3.65 -5.29
CA TYR A 16 -5.96 4.60 -6.13
C TYR A 16 -5.62 3.96 -7.47
N LEU A 17 -6.04 4.62 -8.55
CA LEU A 17 -5.75 4.17 -9.91
C LEU A 17 -4.63 5.02 -10.49
N SER A 18 -3.56 4.36 -10.95
CA SER A 18 -2.47 5.00 -11.66
C SER A 18 -2.26 4.34 -13.02
N PRO A 19 -1.99 5.11 -14.10
CA PRO A 19 -1.62 4.54 -15.38
C PRO A 19 -0.26 3.81 -15.35
N LYS A 20 0.61 4.12 -14.39
CA LYS A 20 1.96 3.53 -14.27
C LYS A 20 2.21 2.94 -12.88
N ARG A 21 2.97 1.84 -12.83
CA ARG A 21 3.58 1.29 -11.61
C ARG A 21 4.90 1.99 -11.38
N ASP A 22 4.88 3.07 -10.61
CA ASP A 22 6.08 3.83 -10.24
C ASP A 22 6.08 4.22 -8.76
N ALA A 23 7.26 4.61 -8.25
CA ALA A 23 7.44 4.98 -6.85
C ALA A 23 6.59 6.20 -6.45
N ARG A 24 6.33 7.13 -7.38
CA ARG A 24 5.51 8.32 -7.12
C ARG A 24 4.06 7.94 -6.88
N ALA A 25 3.51 7.07 -7.71
CA ALA A 25 2.18 6.52 -7.58
C ALA A 25 2.04 5.72 -6.28
N ALA A 26 3.01 4.86 -5.97
CA ALA A 26 3.04 4.10 -4.72
C ALA A 26 3.09 5.02 -3.49
N LYS A 27 3.94 6.06 -3.51
CA LYS A 27 4.05 7.05 -2.44
C LYS A 27 2.74 7.79 -2.24
N HIS A 28 2.12 8.28 -3.31
CA HIS A 28 0.86 9.00 -3.22
C HIS A 28 -0.26 8.13 -2.66
N PHE A 29 -0.35 6.88 -3.12
CA PHE A 29 -1.28 5.89 -2.59
C PHE A 29 -1.06 5.64 -1.10
N LEU A 30 0.19 5.42 -0.66
CA LEU A 30 0.52 5.20 0.75
C LEU A 30 0.18 6.42 1.62
N LYS A 31 0.47 7.66 1.16
CA LYS A 31 0.05 8.88 1.87
C LYS A 31 -1.46 8.92 2.05
N LYS A 32 -2.21 8.63 0.98
CA LYS A 32 -3.68 8.63 1.00
C LYS A 32 -4.23 7.54 1.93
N ALA A 33 -3.61 6.35 1.92
CA ALA A 33 -3.99 5.25 2.80
C ALA A 33 -3.76 5.61 4.27
N LEU A 34 -2.59 6.17 4.60
CA LEU A 34 -2.24 6.57 5.97
C LEU A 34 -3.04 7.79 6.48
N ALA A 35 -3.49 8.66 5.57
CA ALA A 35 -4.34 9.80 5.90
C ALA A 35 -5.83 9.43 6.00
N SER A 36 -6.23 8.23 5.57
CA SER A 36 -7.62 7.80 5.66
C SER A 36 -8.04 7.66 7.12
N CYS A 37 -9.19 8.22 7.47
CA CYS A 37 -9.77 8.15 8.81
C CYS A 37 -10.06 6.71 9.29
N HIS A 38 -10.20 5.77 8.36
CA HIS A 38 -10.37 4.34 8.65
C HIS A 38 -9.03 3.60 8.83
N ALA A 39 -7.90 4.22 8.44
CA ALA A 39 -6.58 3.66 8.65
C ALA A 39 -6.14 3.96 10.09
N THR A 40 -6.36 2.99 10.99
CA THR A 40 -5.56 2.94 12.21
C THR A 40 -4.08 2.90 11.82
N LYS A 41 -3.22 3.63 12.54
CA LYS A 41 -1.77 3.63 12.31
C LYS A 41 -1.27 2.19 12.17
N PRO A 42 -0.90 1.72 10.96
CA PRO A 42 -0.66 0.31 10.76
C PRO A 42 0.62 -0.10 11.50
N ARG A 43 0.64 -1.28 12.13
CA ARG A 43 1.88 -1.81 12.73
C ARG A 43 2.85 -2.38 11.68
N THR A 44 2.34 -2.76 10.51
CA THR A 44 3.11 -3.37 9.43
C THR A 44 2.38 -3.11 8.12
N ILE A 45 3.13 -2.76 7.06
CA ILE A 45 2.57 -2.64 5.70
C ILE A 45 2.89 -3.95 4.98
N THR A 46 1.85 -4.58 4.41
CA THR A 46 2.05 -5.72 3.52
C THR A 46 1.85 -5.26 2.08
N ALA A 47 2.84 -5.49 1.22
CA ALA A 47 2.79 -5.09 -0.19
C ALA A 47 3.16 -6.25 -1.12
N ASP A 48 2.83 -6.11 -2.41
CA ASP A 48 3.41 -6.96 -3.44
C ASP A 48 4.92 -6.68 -3.53
N GLY A 49 5.66 -7.63 -4.11
CA GLY A 49 7.10 -7.47 -4.28
C GLY A 49 7.47 -6.40 -5.31
N ASP A 50 6.60 -5.43 -5.61
CA ASP A 50 6.91 -4.34 -6.53
C ASP A 50 8.04 -3.47 -5.96
N LYS A 51 9.02 -3.20 -6.82
CA LYS A 51 10.21 -2.41 -6.52
C LYS A 51 9.89 -0.95 -6.20
N ALA A 52 8.68 -0.48 -6.55
CA ALA A 52 8.20 0.86 -6.24
C ALA A 52 7.94 1.08 -4.75
N TYR A 53 7.52 0.06 -3.99
CA TYR A 53 7.15 0.20 -2.58
C TYR A 53 8.34 0.49 -1.66
N PRO A 54 9.48 -0.22 -1.75
CA PRO A 54 10.66 0.11 -0.94
C PRO A 54 11.14 1.55 -1.13
N VAL A 55 11.11 2.06 -2.37
CA VAL A 55 11.48 3.45 -2.68
C VAL A 55 10.48 4.42 -2.08
N ALA A 56 9.18 4.17 -2.28
CA ALA A 56 8.11 5.01 -1.73
C ALA A 56 8.12 5.07 -0.20
N ILE A 57 8.41 3.95 0.48
CA ILE A 57 8.49 3.87 1.93
C ILE A 57 9.68 4.67 2.46
N ARG A 58 10.87 4.52 1.87
CA ARG A 58 12.04 5.34 2.24
C ARG A 58 11.75 6.83 2.13
N GLU A 59 11.14 7.26 1.03
CA GLU A 59 10.76 8.66 0.86
C GLU A 59 9.71 9.13 1.89
N LEU A 60 8.84 8.23 2.37
CA LEU A 60 7.86 8.56 3.42
C LEU A 60 8.47 8.62 4.82
N GLU A 61 9.48 7.80 5.09
CA GLU A 61 10.29 7.88 6.31
C GLU A 61 11.07 9.19 6.35
N GLU A 62 11.69 9.59 5.23
CA GLU A 62 12.39 10.87 5.07
C GLU A 62 11.43 12.06 5.25
N ASP A 63 10.23 11.99 4.67
CA ASP A 63 9.17 13.00 4.83
C ASP A 63 8.51 12.98 6.24
N LYS A 64 8.90 12.08 7.15
CA LYS A 64 8.33 11.88 8.49
C LYS A 64 6.81 11.57 8.51
N HIS A 65 6.28 11.02 7.41
CA HIS A 65 4.88 10.58 7.34
C HIS A 65 4.65 9.22 8.02
N ILE A 66 5.70 8.41 8.14
CA ILE A 66 5.68 7.11 8.85
C ILE A 66 6.87 7.01 9.81
N PRO A 67 6.81 6.14 10.84
CA PRO A 67 7.94 5.88 11.72
C PRO A 67 9.15 5.36 10.94
N LEU A 68 10.36 5.79 11.33
CA LEU A 68 11.59 5.18 10.83
C LEU A 68 11.59 3.68 11.15
N SER A 69 11.94 2.86 10.16
CA SER A 69 11.98 1.40 10.26
C SER A 69 10.59 0.76 10.35
N MET A 70 9.62 1.29 9.60
CA MET A 70 8.31 0.66 9.52
C MET A 70 8.44 -0.72 8.85
N PRO A 71 7.97 -1.82 9.48
CA PRO A 71 8.13 -3.15 8.89
C PRO A 71 7.35 -3.26 7.57
N LEU A 72 8.07 -3.48 6.48
CA LEU A 72 7.51 -3.86 5.19
C LEU A 72 7.54 -5.38 5.06
N ARG A 73 6.36 -5.99 4.93
CA ARG A 73 6.23 -7.40 4.64
C ARG A 73 5.88 -7.59 3.17
N VAL A 74 6.78 -8.22 2.42
CA VAL A 74 6.47 -8.65 1.06
C VAL A 74 5.81 -10.02 1.13
N LYS A 75 4.53 -10.12 0.75
CA LYS A 75 3.81 -11.40 0.67
C LYS A 75 3.14 -11.54 -0.69
N LYS A 76 3.78 -12.31 -1.57
CA LYS A 76 3.28 -12.60 -2.92
C LYS A 76 1.90 -13.27 -2.93
N TYR A 77 1.63 -14.14 -1.95
CA TYR A 77 0.41 -14.96 -1.91
C TYR A 77 -0.83 -14.28 -1.31
N LEU A 78 -0.68 -13.32 -0.36
CA LEU A 78 -1.84 -12.59 0.16
C LEU A 78 -2.42 -11.62 -0.88
N ASN A 79 -1.59 -11.15 -1.81
CA ASN A 79 -2.05 -10.36 -2.94
C ASN A 79 -2.78 -11.19 -3.99
N ASN A 80 -2.59 -12.51 -4.07
CA ASN A 80 -3.37 -13.33 -5.00
C ASN A 80 -4.87 -13.29 -4.70
N ILE A 81 -5.28 -13.09 -3.43
CA ILE A 81 -6.69 -12.92 -3.04
C ILE A 81 -7.20 -11.56 -3.53
N ILE A 82 -6.44 -10.48 -3.29
CA ILE A 82 -6.77 -9.13 -3.77
C ILE A 82 -6.77 -9.05 -5.30
N GLU A 83 -5.83 -9.72 -5.97
CA GLU A 83 -5.72 -9.80 -7.43
C GLU A 83 -6.77 -10.74 -8.05
N GLN A 84 -7.26 -11.75 -7.31
CA GLN A 84 -8.40 -12.57 -7.74
C GLN A 84 -9.72 -11.81 -7.71
N ASP A 85 -9.90 -10.91 -6.74
CA ASP A 85 -11.07 -10.01 -6.70
C ASP A 85 -11.14 -9.12 -7.96
N HIS A 86 -9.99 -8.77 -8.55
CA HIS A 86 -9.92 -8.06 -9.82
C HIS A 86 -10.18 -8.92 -11.08
N ARG A 87 -10.29 -10.26 -10.95
CA ARG A 87 -10.55 -11.16 -12.09
C ARG A 87 -12.03 -11.37 -12.40
N PHE A 88 -12.93 -10.87 -11.55
CA PHE A 88 -14.38 -11.01 -11.71
C PHE A 88 -15.09 -9.72 -12.19
N ILE A 89 -14.34 -8.75 -12.72
CA ILE A 89 -14.90 -7.54 -13.37
C ILE A 89 -14.56 -7.57 -14.86
#